data_AF-A0A920TGF5-F1
#
_entry.id   AF-A0A920TGF5-F1
#
_cell.length_a   1.000
_cell.length_b   1.000
_cell.length_c   1.000
_cell.angle_alpha   90.00
_cell.angle_beta   90.00
_cell.angle_gamma   90.00
#
_symmetry.space_group_name_H-M   'P 1'
#
loop_
_entity.id
_entity.type
_entity.pdbx_description
1 polymer ?
#
loop_
_entity_poly.entity_id
_entity_poly.type
_entity_poly.pdbx_seq_one_letter_code
_entity_poly.pdbx_strand_id
1 'polypeptide(L)'
;MEGPNISLAISNNNDHSSISADQVLVAIGFTPNTQDLGLETIGVEMDSQGFIKIDNRMSTNIDNVYAIGDVTGKLLLAHVASAQGIVVAETIAEHPTVTLDYKMLPRATYCHPEVASFGYTELEAQESGYDTKISKFRFSANGKALGMGDHNGWIKIVGDNKRNTILGVHLIGPQVTELLPELSLAYNMELTADNIARNVHAHPTLSEAIMETAQGLVDEIIHA
;
A
#
# COMPACT_ATOMS: atom_id res chain seq x y z
N MET A 1 10.55 -42.97 1.91
CA MET A 1 11.24 -42.42 3.10
C MET A 1 10.27 -41.41 3.68
N GLU A 2 9.78 -41.63 4.90
CA GLU A 2 8.97 -40.62 5.58
C GLU A 2 9.86 -39.38 5.78
N GLY A 3 9.42 -38.24 5.27
CA GLY A 3 10.13 -36.98 5.44
C GLY A 3 10.23 -36.57 6.92
N PRO A 4 11.04 -35.56 7.27
CA PRO A 4 11.04 -35.03 8.62
C PRO A 4 9.62 -34.59 9.00
N ASN A 5 9.05 -35.21 10.04
CA ASN A 5 7.73 -34.85 10.56
C ASN A 5 7.92 -33.71 11.58
N ILE A 6 7.75 -32.46 11.12
CA ILE A 6 7.79 -31.28 11.98
C ILE A 6 6.46 -31.19 12.71
N SER A 7 6.51 -31.14 14.04
CA SER A 7 5.34 -30.83 14.87
C SER A 7 5.39 -29.38 15.33
N LEU A 8 4.45 -28.56 14.85
CA LEU A 8 4.27 -27.18 15.24
C LEU A 8 3.23 -27.09 16.36
N ALA A 9 3.65 -26.71 17.56
CA ALA A 9 2.75 -26.41 18.66
C ALA A 9 2.10 -25.03 18.45
N ILE A 10 0.78 -24.96 18.60
CA ILE A 10 -0.02 -23.74 18.45
C ILE A 10 -0.77 -23.51 19.77
N SER A 11 -0.63 -22.31 20.32
CA SER A 11 -1.41 -21.84 21.46
C SER A 11 -2.30 -20.70 21.01
N ASN A 12 -3.60 -20.83 21.27
CA ASN A 12 -4.57 -19.76 21.08
C ASN A 12 -5.36 -19.59 22.39
N ASN A 13 -5.07 -18.52 23.13
CA ASN A 13 -5.54 -18.36 24.50
C ASN A 13 -5.19 -19.59 25.38
N ASN A 14 -6.20 -20.27 25.94
CA ASN A 14 -6.02 -21.47 26.76
C ASN A 14 -6.03 -22.78 25.94
N ASP A 15 -6.25 -22.71 24.63
CA ASP A 15 -6.25 -23.89 23.77
C ASP A 15 -4.85 -24.16 23.25
N HIS A 16 -4.38 -25.39 23.48
CA HIS A 16 -3.12 -25.89 22.96
C HIS A 16 -3.39 -27.02 21.97
N SER A 17 -2.77 -26.92 20.81
CA SER A 17 -2.87 -27.91 19.73
C SER A 17 -1.53 -28.07 19.03
N SER A 18 -1.41 -29.08 18.16
CA SER A 18 -0.22 -29.30 17.34
C SER A 18 -0.60 -29.66 15.92
N ILE A 19 0.14 -29.14 14.94
CA ILE A 19 0.01 -29.49 13.53
C ILE A 19 1.29 -30.22 13.08
N SER A 20 1.13 -31.32 12.35
CA SER A 20 2.24 -32.03 11.71
C SER A 20 2.35 -31.64 10.24
N ALA A 21 3.57 -31.39 9.77
CA ALA A 21 3.88 -31.07 8.38
C ALA A 21 5.30 -31.51 7.99
N ASP A 22 5.55 -31.67 6.69
CA ASP A 22 6.90 -31.97 6.17
C ASP A 22 7.83 -30.74 6.21
N GLN A 23 7.25 -29.54 6.14
CA GLN A 23 7.95 -28.26 6.08
C GLN A 23 7.18 -27.15 6.79
N VAL A 24 7.90 -26.15 7.30
CA VAL A 24 7.34 -24.94 7.93
C VAL A 24 7.99 -23.71 7.31
N LEU A 25 7.17 -22.79 6.80
CA LEU A 25 7.59 -21.46 6.37
C LEU A 25 7.40 -20.48 7.53
N VAL A 26 8.48 -19.82 7.95
CA VAL A 26 8.43 -18.74 8.94
C VAL A 26 8.46 -17.41 8.20
N ALA A 27 7.30 -16.75 8.11
CA ALA A 27 7.11 -15.48 7.40
C ALA A 27 6.35 -14.46 8.28
N ILE A 28 6.80 -14.32 9.53
CA ILE A 28 6.12 -13.50 10.56
C ILE A 28 6.50 -12.01 10.52
N GLY A 29 7.56 -11.65 9.79
CA GLY A 29 8.05 -10.27 9.71
C GLY A 29 9.51 -10.19 9.24
N PHE A 30 10.05 -8.98 9.29
CA PHE A 30 11.41 -8.63 8.87
C PHE A 30 12.10 -7.82 9.96
N THR A 31 13.43 -7.95 10.04
CA THR A 31 14.30 -7.16 10.91
C THR A 31 15.31 -6.39 10.06
N PRO A 32 15.70 -5.17 10.43
CA PRO A 32 16.67 -4.40 9.67
C PRO A 32 18.09 -4.98 9.83
N ASN A 33 18.87 -4.95 8.74
CA ASN A 33 20.27 -5.39 8.75
C ASN A 33 21.17 -4.24 9.24
N THR A 34 21.26 -4.03 10.56
CA THR A 34 22.03 -2.94 11.18
C THR A 34 23.21 -3.38 12.03
N GLN A 35 23.39 -4.69 12.21
CA GLN A 35 24.51 -5.27 12.99
C GLN A 35 25.82 -5.26 12.19
N ASP A 36 26.94 -5.13 12.91
CA ASP A 36 28.30 -5.22 12.37
C ASP A 36 28.65 -4.22 11.25
N LEU A 37 27.89 -3.12 11.14
CA LEU A 37 28.12 -2.04 10.17
C LEU A 37 28.91 -0.84 10.74
N GLY A 38 29.26 -0.87 12.03
CA GLY A 38 29.93 0.26 12.69
C GLY A 38 29.02 1.47 12.97
N LEU A 39 27.70 1.32 12.83
CA LEU A 39 26.72 2.38 13.08
C LEU A 39 26.82 2.96 14.49
N GLU A 40 27.02 2.11 15.49
CA GLU A 40 27.23 2.53 16.88
C GLU A 40 28.53 3.33 17.07
N THR A 41 29.58 2.98 16.32
CA THR A 41 30.89 3.66 16.40
C THR A 41 30.80 5.10 15.91
N ILE A 42 30.00 5.35 14.87
CA ILE A 42 29.75 6.70 14.35
C ILE A 42 28.55 7.40 15.00
N GLY A 43 27.82 6.71 15.90
CA GLY A 43 26.71 7.27 16.65
C GLY A 43 25.41 7.45 15.85
N VAL A 44 25.15 6.63 14.84
CA VAL A 44 23.85 6.65 14.12
C VAL A 44 22.73 6.20 15.05
N GLU A 45 21.68 7.01 15.15
CA GLU A 45 20.52 6.72 15.97
C GLU A 45 19.61 5.67 15.32
N MET A 46 19.19 4.69 16.13
CA MET A 46 18.20 3.68 15.77
C MET A 46 17.01 3.72 16.74
N ASP A 47 15.87 3.21 16.29
CA ASP A 47 14.72 2.98 17.18
C ASP A 47 14.90 1.71 18.03
N SER A 48 13.94 1.42 18.92
CA SER A 48 14.00 0.26 19.80
C SER A 48 13.91 -1.09 19.07
N GLN A 49 13.56 -1.10 17.79
CA GLN A 49 13.50 -2.28 16.93
C GLN A 49 14.74 -2.40 16.02
N GLY A 50 15.69 -1.47 16.11
CA GLY A 50 16.94 -1.46 15.35
C GLY A 50 16.83 -0.80 13.98
N PHE A 51 15.72 -0.14 13.63
CA PHE A 51 15.61 0.61 12.38
C PHE A 51 16.34 1.95 12.48
N ILE A 52 17.04 2.35 11.42
CA ILE A 52 17.77 3.61 11.39
C ILE A 52 16.78 4.77 11.34
N LYS A 53 16.90 5.70 12.30
CA LYS A 53 16.07 6.90 12.30
C LYS A 53 16.51 7.82 11.17
N ILE A 54 15.52 8.31 10.42
CA ILE A 54 15.70 9.24 9.33
C ILE A 54 14.68 10.36 9.37
N ASP A 55 15.05 11.51 8.80
CA ASP A 55 14.14 12.61 8.49
C ASP A 55 13.40 12.41 7.16
N ASN A 56 12.75 13.47 6.67
CA ASN A 56 11.98 13.45 5.41
C ASN A 56 12.85 13.44 4.13
N ARG A 57 14.16 13.65 4.27
CA ARG A 57 15.16 13.57 3.19
C ARG A 57 16.05 12.34 3.32
N MET A 58 15.64 11.39 4.16
CA MET A 58 16.34 10.13 4.40
C MET A 58 17.71 10.33 5.07
N SER A 59 17.96 11.52 5.64
CA SER A 59 19.16 11.84 6.39
C SER A 59 19.09 11.25 7.79
N THR A 60 20.22 10.68 8.24
CA THR A 60 20.40 10.27 9.64
C THR A 60 20.77 11.46 10.52
N ASN A 61 21.04 11.23 11.81
CA ASN A 61 21.60 12.25 12.70
C ASN A 61 23.07 12.58 12.42
N ILE A 62 23.75 11.85 11.52
CA ILE A 62 25.14 12.08 11.14
C ILE A 62 25.19 12.76 9.77
N ASP A 63 25.91 13.88 9.69
CA ASP A 63 26.07 14.65 8.47
C ASP A 63 26.58 13.79 7.31
N ASN A 64 25.95 13.95 6.14
CA ASN A 64 26.25 13.20 4.90
C ASN A 64 26.06 11.67 5.01
N VAL A 65 25.38 11.16 6.04
CA VAL A 65 24.99 9.75 6.16
C VAL A 65 23.48 9.64 6.00
N TYR A 66 23.06 8.80 5.05
CA TYR A 66 21.66 8.56 4.68
C TYR A 66 21.32 7.08 4.82
N ALA A 67 20.04 6.79 5.03
CA ALA A 67 19.53 5.42 5.05
C ALA A 67 18.23 5.33 4.23
N ILE A 68 18.11 4.29 3.42
CA ILE A 68 16.97 4.05 2.53
C ILE A 68 16.54 2.58 2.59
N GLY A 69 15.34 2.31 2.11
CA GLY A 69 14.72 1.00 2.07
C GLY A 69 14.38 0.45 3.45
N ASP A 70 14.35 -0.88 3.51
CA ASP A 70 13.81 -1.63 4.64
C ASP A 70 14.52 -1.33 5.97
N VAL A 71 15.78 -0.90 5.93
CA VAL A 71 16.56 -0.54 7.14
C VAL A 71 15.98 0.65 7.90
N THR A 72 15.13 1.46 7.24
CA THR A 72 14.49 2.64 7.82
C THR A 72 13.17 2.32 8.53
N GLY A 73 12.60 1.13 8.29
CA GLY A 73 11.33 0.70 8.88
C GLY A 73 10.11 1.48 8.40
N LYS A 74 10.23 2.39 7.43
CA LYS A 74 9.14 3.27 6.99
C LYS A 74 8.03 2.50 6.26
N LEU A 75 8.40 1.78 5.20
CA LEU A 75 7.53 0.86 4.47
C LEU A 75 8.41 -0.09 3.66
N LEU A 76 8.41 -1.38 4.04
CA LEU A 76 9.36 -2.38 3.55
C LEU A 76 8.94 -2.93 2.17
N LEU A 77 9.08 -2.10 1.14
CA LEU A 77 8.68 -2.39 -0.23
C LEU A 77 9.71 -1.84 -1.22
N ALA A 78 9.95 -2.58 -2.30
CA ALA A 78 10.98 -2.25 -3.28
C ALA A 78 10.82 -0.87 -3.93
N HIS A 79 9.60 -0.48 -4.33
CA HIS A 79 9.34 0.84 -4.92
C HIS A 79 9.51 1.98 -3.91
N VAL A 80 9.31 1.72 -2.61
CA VAL A 80 9.58 2.70 -1.56
C VAL A 80 11.08 2.91 -1.40
N ALA A 81 11.86 1.83 -1.36
CA ALA A 81 13.31 1.90 -1.30
C ALA A 81 13.90 2.67 -2.50
N SER A 82 13.40 2.41 -3.70
CA SER A 82 13.79 3.13 -4.91
C SER A 82 13.42 4.62 -4.84
N ALA A 83 12.20 4.96 -4.42
CA ALA A 83 11.77 6.35 -4.26
C ALA A 83 12.61 7.11 -3.22
N GLN A 84 12.93 6.47 -2.09
CA GLN A 84 13.83 7.02 -1.09
C GLN A 84 15.24 7.26 -1.66
N GLY A 85 15.77 6.31 -2.45
CA GLY A 85 17.06 6.46 -3.11
C GLY A 85 17.13 7.64 -4.08
N ILE A 86 16.04 7.88 -4.84
CA ILE A 86 15.92 9.05 -5.72
C ILE A 86 15.99 10.34 -4.90
N VAL A 87 15.22 10.44 -3.80
CA VAL A 87 15.22 11.63 -2.93
C VAL A 87 16.62 11.89 -2.35
N VAL A 88 17.34 10.85 -1.92
CA VAL A 88 18.71 10.99 -1.41
C VAL A 88 19.65 11.47 -2.52
N ALA A 89 19.59 10.86 -3.71
CA ALA A 89 20.45 11.23 -4.83
C ALA A 89 20.22 12.70 -5.26
N GLU A 90 18.97 13.14 -5.36
CA GLU A 90 18.60 14.52 -5.65
C GLU A 90 19.04 15.48 -4.53
N THR A 91 18.90 15.08 -3.27
CA THR A 91 19.33 15.87 -2.10
C THR A 91 20.85 16.09 -2.13
N ILE A 92 21.63 15.03 -2.37
CA ILE A 92 23.10 15.11 -2.48
C ILE A 92 23.52 15.97 -3.66
N ALA A 93 22.79 15.91 -4.78
CA ALA A 93 23.05 16.70 -5.98
C ALA A 93 22.52 18.14 -5.92
N GLU A 94 21.95 18.57 -4.78
CA GLU A 94 21.31 19.88 -4.60
C GLU A 94 20.21 20.16 -5.65
N HIS A 95 19.50 19.11 -6.09
CA HIS A 95 18.37 19.21 -6.98
C HIS A 95 17.04 19.36 -6.21
N PRO A 96 16.03 20.05 -6.79
CA PRO A 96 14.68 20.04 -6.23
C PRO A 96 14.17 18.60 -6.07
N THR A 97 13.61 18.29 -4.90
CA THR A 97 13.15 16.94 -4.56
C THR A 97 11.92 16.96 -3.66
N VAL A 98 11.23 15.82 -3.57
CA VAL A 98 9.93 15.65 -2.89
C VAL A 98 10.06 15.03 -1.51
N THR A 99 9.02 15.17 -0.69
CA THR A 99 8.83 14.38 0.53
C THR A 99 7.88 13.24 0.24
N LEU A 100 8.11 12.07 0.83
CA LEU A 100 7.27 10.89 0.62
C LEU A 100 6.20 10.79 1.71
N ASP A 101 4.92 10.74 1.31
CA ASP A 101 3.83 10.32 2.20
C ASP A 101 3.71 8.80 2.18
N TYR A 102 4.34 8.14 3.15
CA TYR A 102 4.37 6.67 3.27
C TYR A 102 2.98 6.03 3.43
N LYS A 103 1.98 6.76 3.94
CA LYS A 103 0.61 6.22 4.03
C LYS A 103 -0.03 6.14 2.65
N MET A 104 0.35 7.03 1.74
CA MET A 104 -0.22 7.16 0.41
C MET A 104 0.57 6.41 -0.67
N LEU A 105 1.68 5.75 -0.29
CA LEU A 105 2.42 4.88 -1.20
C LEU A 105 1.65 3.57 -1.48
N PRO A 106 1.61 3.11 -2.74
CA PRO A 106 0.87 1.92 -3.18
C PRO A 106 1.42 0.62 -2.57
N ARG A 107 0.53 -0.35 -2.40
CA ARG A 107 0.82 -1.69 -1.90
C ARG A 107 0.05 -2.71 -2.72
N ALA A 108 0.66 -3.87 -2.94
CA ALA A 108 0.12 -4.92 -3.78
C ALA A 108 0.43 -6.31 -3.20
N THR A 109 -0.57 -7.18 -3.21
CA THR A 109 -0.43 -8.61 -2.92
C THR A 109 -0.81 -9.38 -4.18
N TYR A 110 0.17 -10.05 -4.76
CA TYR A 110 0.06 -10.77 -6.03
C TYR A 110 -0.48 -12.20 -5.83
N CYS A 111 -1.56 -12.34 -5.06
CA CYS A 111 -2.34 -13.57 -4.98
C CYS A 111 -3.45 -13.59 -6.05
N HIS A 112 -4.26 -14.65 -6.08
CA HIS A 112 -5.44 -14.71 -6.93
C HIS A 112 -6.72 -14.86 -6.07
N PRO A 113 -7.65 -13.87 -6.10
CA PRO A 113 -7.55 -12.58 -6.82
C PRO A 113 -6.47 -11.66 -6.22
N GLU A 114 -5.98 -10.70 -7.01
CA GLU A 114 -4.99 -9.73 -6.55
C GLU A 114 -5.62 -8.78 -5.52
N VAL A 115 -4.79 -8.19 -4.65
CA VAL A 115 -5.19 -7.14 -3.71
C VAL A 115 -4.27 -5.95 -3.87
N ALA A 116 -4.85 -4.74 -3.92
CA ALA A 116 -4.12 -3.50 -4.12
C ALA A 116 -4.71 -2.38 -3.26
N SER A 117 -3.88 -1.53 -2.67
CA SER A 117 -4.35 -0.41 -1.85
C SER A 117 -3.32 0.70 -1.64
N PHE A 118 -3.80 1.87 -1.25
CA PHE A 118 -3.02 2.91 -0.57
C PHE A 118 -3.93 3.79 0.29
N GLY A 119 -3.32 4.59 1.17
CA GLY A 119 -4.02 5.60 1.96
C GLY A 119 -4.75 5.03 3.17
N TYR A 120 -5.76 5.75 3.64
CA TYR A 120 -6.53 5.39 4.82
C TYR A 120 -7.53 4.27 4.53
N THR A 121 -7.64 3.33 5.46
CA THR A 121 -8.86 2.53 5.59
C THR A 121 -10.03 3.42 6.03
N GLU A 122 -11.26 2.95 5.85
CA GLU A 122 -12.45 3.68 6.32
C GLU A 122 -12.39 3.98 7.82
N LEU A 123 -12.04 2.97 8.62
CA LEU A 123 -11.93 3.12 10.07
C LEU A 123 -10.83 4.14 10.44
N GLU A 124 -9.63 4.01 9.88
CA GLU A 124 -8.55 4.97 10.16
C GLU A 124 -8.92 6.40 9.73
N ALA A 125 -9.62 6.58 8.62
CA ALA A 125 -10.05 7.90 8.16
C ALA A 125 -11.06 8.53 9.14
N GLN A 126 -12.03 7.75 9.61
CA GLN A 126 -13.00 8.18 10.63
C GLN A 126 -12.31 8.50 11.96
N GLU A 127 -11.41 7.63 12.43
CA GLU A 127 -10.63 7.84 13.66
C GLU A 127 -9.67 9.05 13.56
N SER A 128 -9.22 9.38 12.36
CA SER A 128 -8.43 10.58 12.07
C SER A 128 -9.28 11.86 11.97
N GLY A 129 -10.60 11.77 12.18
CA GLY A 129 -11.52 12.91 12.20
C GLY A 129 -11.94 13.44 10.83
N TYR A 130 -11.72 12.67 9.75
CA TYR A 130 -12.25 13.03 8.44
C TYR A 130 -13.77 12.85 8.41
N ASP A 131 -14.44 13.75 7.69
CA ASP A 131 -15.83 13.55 7.28
C ASP A 131 -15.81 12.66 6.04
N THR A 132 -15.99 11.34 6.22
CA THR A 132 -15.74 10.36 5.18
C THR A 132 -16.99 10.04 4.37
N LYS A 133 -16.81 9.83 3.07
CA LYS A 133 -17.76 9.12 2.20
C LYS A 133 -17.11 7.92 1.54
N ILE A 134 -17.92 6.91 1.27
CA ILE A 134 -17.48 5.62 0.76
C ILE A 134 -18.26 5.28 -0.48
N SER A 135 -17.57 4.83 -1.52
CA SER A 135 -18.19 4.23 -2.70
C SER A 135 -17.52 2.90 -2.99
N LYS A 136 -18.30 1.97 -3.55
CA LYS A 136 -17.86 0.62 -3.84
C LYS A 136 -18.51 0.08 -5.11
N PHE A 137 -17.70 -0.43 -6.03
CA PHE A 137 -18.14 -1.07 -7.27
C PHE A 137 -17.66 -2.52 -7.32
N ARG A 138 -18.49 -3.45 -7.82
CA ARG A 138 -18.14 -4.88 -7.93
C ARG A 138 -17.76 -5.25 -9.35
N PHE A 139 -16.72 -6.08 -9.50
CA PHE A 139 -16.33 -6.57 -10.84
C PHE A 139 -17.38 -7.47 -11.50
N SER A 140 -18.36 -7.99 -10.74
CA SER A 140 -19.53 -8.68 -11.28
C SER A 140 -20.39 -7.81 -12.21
N ALA A 141 -20.31 -6.48 -12.07
CA ALA A 141 -20.98 -5.52 -12.95
C ALA A 141 -20.06 -4.93 -14.03
N ASN A 142 -18.78 -5.35 -14.09
CA ASN A 142 -17.82 -4.87 -15.08
C ASN A 142 -17.79 -5.79 -16.31
N GLY A 143 -18.07 -5.24 -17.50
CA GLY A 143 -18.12 -6.01 -18.75
C GLY A 143 -16.80 -6.68 -19.14
N LYS A 144 -15.65 -6.03 -18.89
CA LYS A 144 -14.33 -6.62 -19.16
C LYS A 144 -14.05 -7.82 -18.26
N ALA A 145 -14.32 -7.69 -16.96
CA ALA A 145 -14.16 -8.75 -15.97
C ALA A 145 -15.03 -9.98 -16.31
N LEU A 146 -16.29 -9.74 -16.69
CA LEU A 146 -17.18 -10.80 -17.20
C LEU A 146 -16.61 -11.47 -18.45
N GLY A 147 -16.11 -10.69 -19.42
CA GLY A 147 -15.49 -11.20 -20.64
C GLY A 147 -14.20 -12.00 -20.40
N MET A 148 -13.48 -11.73 -19.30
CA MET A 148 -12.31 -12.49 -18.85
C MET A 148 -12.67 -13.77 -18.10
N GLY A 149 -13.93 -13.93 -17.66
CA GLY A 149 -14.33 -15.00 -16.75
C GLY A 149 -13.83 -14.82 -15.32
N ASP A 150 -13.24 -13.66 -14.99
CA ASP A 150 -12.70 -13.33 -13.67
C ASP A 150 -13.34 -12.04 -13.17
N HIS A 151 -14.40 -12.18 -12.39
CA HIS A 151 -15.29 -11.09 -11.98
C HIS A 151 -15.55 -11.07 -10.47
N ASN A 152 -14.70 -11.75 -9.71
CA ASN A 152 -14.72 -11.69 -8.27
C ASN A 152 -14.03 -10.42 -7.78
N GLY A 153 -14.55 -9.88 -6.67
CA GLY A 153 -13.96 -8.72 -6.00
C GLY A 153 -14.62 -7.39 -6.33
N TRP A 154 -13.95 -6.31 -5.97
CA TRP A 154 -14.48 -4.96 -5.92
C TRP A 154 -13.38 -3.90 -5.82
N ILE A 155 -13.76 -2.66 -6.13
CA ILE A 155 -13.01 -1.43 -5.82
C ILE A 155 -13.79 -0.66 -4.77
N LYS A 156 -13.09 -0.11 -3.77
CA LYS A 156 -13.62 0.79 -2.75
C LYS A 156 -12.74 2.02 -2.68
N ILE A 157 -13.37 3.20 -2.73
CA ILE A 157 -12.69 4.47 -2.50
C ILE A 157 -13.25 5.10 -1.23
N VAL A 158 -12.34 5.54 -0.35
CA VAL A 158 -12.60 6.38 0.82
C VAL A 158 -12.31 7.81 0.42
N GLY A 159 -13.30 8.70 0.47
CA GLY A 159 -13.17 10.11 0.11
C GLY A 159 -13.48 11.05 1.27
N ASP A 160 -12.94 12.27 1.20
CA ASP A 160 -13.26 13.40 2.09
C ASP A 160 -14.50 14.14 1.58
N ASN A 161 -15.56 14.24 2.38
CA ASN A 161 -16.77 15.01 2.04
C ASN A 161 -16.48 16.50 1.83
N LYS A 162 -15.51 17.07 2.57
CA LYS A 162 -15.26 18.52 2.54
C LYS A 162 -14.55 18.96 1.27
N ARG A 163 -13.54 18.21 0.85
CA ARG A 163 -12.69 18.54 -0.31
C ARG A 163 -13.03 17.75 -1.56
N ASN A 164 -13.87 16.73 -1.42
CA ASN A 164 -14.14 15.76 -2.46
C ASN A 164 -12.89 15.06 -3.00
N THR A 165 -11.86 14.84 -2.18
CA THR A 165 -10.59 14.20 -2.57
C THR A 165 -10.53 12.75 -2.08
N ILE A 166 -9.61 11.95 -2.65
CA ILE A 166 -9.33 10.59 -2.17
C ILE A 166 -8.56 10.65 -0.84
N LEU A 167 -8.97 9.83 0.12
CA LEU A 167 -8.24 9.53 1.35
C LEU A 167 -7.59 8.14 1.30
N GLY A 168 -8.21 7.18 0.62
CA GLY A 168 -7.62 5.86 0.43
C GLY A 168 -8.41 5.01 -0.55
N VAL A 169 -7.74 4.02 -1.11
CA VAL A 169 -8.33 3.09 -2.08
C VAL A 169 -7.99 1.66 -1.71
N HIS A 170 -8.96 0.77 -1.91
CA HIS A 170 -8.85 -0.64 -1.57
C HIS A 170 -9.49 -1.45 -2.70
N LEU A 171 -8.72 -2.33 -3.32
CA LEU A 171 -9.12 -3.09 -4.49
C LEU A 171 -8.81 -4.57 -4.25
N ILE A 172 -9.72 -5.42 -4.70
CA ILE A 172 -9.52 -6.86 -4.80
C ILE A 172 -10.16 -7.34 -6.09
N GLY A 173 -9.45 -8.10 -6.93
CA GLY A 173 -10.01 -8.56 -8.20
C GLY A 173 -8.97 -8.84 -9.27
N PRO A 174 -9.40 -8.97 -10.55
CA PRO A 174 -8.49 -9.20 -11.68
C PRO A 174 -7.58 -7.99 -11.89
N GLN A 175 -6.26 -8.21 -11.96
CA GLN A 175 -5.27 -7.19 -12.38
C GLN A 175 -5.41 -5.84 -11.66
N VAL A 176 -5.90 -5.83 -10.40
CA VAL A 176 -6.17 -4.58 -9.67
C VAL A 176 -4.89 -3.86 -9.27
N THR A 177 -3.74 -4.54 -9.28
CA THR A 177 -2.44 -3.90 -9.02
C THR A 177 -2.07 -2.89 -10.10
N GLU A 178 -2.50 -3.12 -11.34
CA GLU A 178 -2.31 -2.22 -12.49
C GLU A 178 -3.29 -1.02 -12.48
N LEU A 179 -4.26 -0.99 -11.56
CA LEU A 179 -5.25 0.08 -11.45
C LEU A 179 -4.82 1.20 -10.48
N LEU A 180 -3.79 0.98 -9.65
CA LEU A 180 -3.28 1.97 -8.70
C LEU A 180 -2.66 3.25 -9.31
N PRO A 181 -2.02 3.23 -10.50
CA PRO A 181 -1.34 4.41 -11.03
C PRO A 181 -2.26 5.63 -11.21
N GLU A 182 -3.48 5.46 -11.73
CA GLU A 182 -4.43 6.57 -11.88
C GLU A 182 -4.82 7.17 -10.53
N LEU A 183 -5.16 6.32 -9.56
CA LEU A 183 -5.64 6.73 -8.25
C LEU A 183 -4.54 7.42 -7.42
N SER A 184 -3.32 6.87 -7.46
CA SER A 184 -2.17 7.46 -6.76
C SER A 184 -1.71 8.77 -7.40
N LEU A 185 -1.78 8.89 -8.74
CA LEU A 185 -1.54 10.15 -9.42
C LEU A 185 -2.62 11.19 -9.07
N ALA A 186 -3.89 10.78 -9.03
CA ALA A 186 -4.99 11.66 -8.65
C ALA A 186 -4.81 12.22 -7.23
N TYR A 187 -4.39 11.37 -6.28
CA TYR A 187 -4.02 11.84 -4.94
C TYR A 187 -2.86 12.85 -4.97
N ASN A 188 -1.74 12.51 -5.63
CA ASN A 188 -0.55 13.37 -5.67
C ASN A 188 -0.79 14.72 -6.33
N MET A 189 -1.74 14.80 -7.27
CA MET A 189 -2.12 16.02 -7.98
C MET A 189 -3.32 16.74 -7.34
N GLU A 190 -3.76 16.29 -6.15
CA GLU A 190 -4.91 16.83 -5.42
C GLU A 190 -6.21 16.85 -6.26
N LEU A 191 -6.37 15.89 -7.17
CA LEU A 191 -7.58 15.74 -7.97
C LEU A 191 -8.75 15.27 -7.09
N THR A 192 -9.94 15.76 -7.43
CA THR A 192 -11.18 15.39 -6.74
C THR A 192 -11.82 14.15 -7.36
N ALA A 193 -12.78 13.55 -6.66
CA ALA A 193 -13.60 12.47 -7.19
C ALA A 193 -14.37 12.91 -8.45
N ASP A 194 -14.75 14.20 -8.57
CA ASP A 194 -15.31 14.74 -9.82
C ASP A 194 -14.35 14.61 -11.00
N ASN A 195 -13.05 14.87 -10.79
CA ASN A 195 -12.06 14.78 -11.86
C ASN A 195 -11.95 13.34 -12.38
N ILE A 196 -11.97 12.36 -11.49
CA ILE A 196 -11.89 10.93 -11.84
C ILE A 196 -13.21 10.47 -12.49
N ALA A 197 -14.35 10.82 -11.91
CA ALA A 197 -15.67 10.47 -12.43
C ALA A 197 -15.93 11.04 -13.84
N ARG A 198 -15.36 12.22 -14.14
CA ARG A 198 -15.45 12.87 -15.46
C ARG A 198 -14.34 12.47 -16.43
N ASN A 199 -13.34 11.71 -15.98
CA ASN A 199 -12.30 11.16 -16.84
C ASN A 199 -12.88 10.03 -17.70
N VAL A 200 -12.71 10.09 -19.02
CA VAL A 200 -13.23 9.06 -19.92
C VAL A 200 -12.33 7.84 -19.88
N HIS A 201 -12.87 6.73 -19.38
CA HIS A 201 -12.19 5.44 -19.35
C HIS A 201 -12.53 4.64 -20.61
N ALA A 202 -11.56 3.91 -21.15
CA ALA A 202 -11.78 3.10 -22.34
C ALA A 202 -12.72 1.91 -22.05
N HIS A 203 -13.58 1.56 -23.00
CA HIS A 203 -14.53 0.46 -22.89
C HIS A 203 -14.25 -0.66 -23.91
N PRO A 204 -14.31 -1.95 -23.52
CA PRO A 204 -14.42 -2.45 -22.16
C PRO A 204 -13.04 -2.58 -21.48
N THR A 205 -12.88 -2.04 -20.27
CA THR A 205 -11.69 -2.21 -19.43
C THR A 205 -12.04 -2.41 -17.94
N LEU A 206 -11.07 -2.94 -17.17
CA LEU A 206 -11.20 -3.04 -15.72
C LEU A 206 -11.20 -1.65 -15.06
N SER A 207 -10.52 -0.67 -15.67
CA SER A 207 -10.43 0.70 -15.17
C SER A 207 -11.79 1.42 -15.11
N GLU A 208 -12.79 0.98 -15.88
CA GLU A 208 -14.16 1.51 -15.76
C GLU A 208 -14.74 1.34 -14.35
N ALA A 209 -14.27 0.34 -13.59
CA ALA A 209 -14.65 0.20 -12.18
C ALA A 209 -14.13 1.35 -11.29
N ILE A 210 -13.02 2.00 -11.65
CA ILE A 210 -12.54 3.22 -10.98
C ILE A 210 -13.52 4.36 -11.24
N MET A 211 -13.87 4.60 -12.51
CA MET A 211 -14.82 5.63 -12.93
C MET A 211 -16.14 5.51 -12.19
N GLU A 212 -16.73 4.31 -12.18
CA GLU A 212 -18.00 4.03 -11.49
C GLU A 212 -17.88 4.22 -9.97
N THR A 213 -16.78 3.75 -9.36
CA THR A 213 -16.57 3.95 -7.92
C THR A 213 -16.41 5.44 -7.59
N ALA A 214 -15.69 6.21 -8.40
CA ALA A 214 -15.55 7.65 -8.23
C ALA A 214 -16.88 8.39 -8.43
N GLN A 215 -17.67 7.99 -9.43
CA GLN A 215 -19.02 8.50 -9.67
C GLN A 215 -19.92 8.29 -8.45
N GLY A 216 -19.86 7.12 -7.80
CA GLY A 216 -20.59 6.88 -6.55
C GLY A 216 -20.13 7.69 -5.33
N LEU A 217 -18.97 8.37 -5.39
CA LEU A 217 -18.59 9.38 -4.39
C LEU A 217 -19.20 10.75 -4.69
N VAL A 218 -19.49 11.04 -5.96
CA VAL A 218 -20.02 12.33 -6.41
C VAL A 218 -21.55 12.32 -6.34
N ASP A 219 -22.15 11.23 -6.84
CA ASP A 219 -23.60 11.02 -6.96
C ASP A 219 -23.90 9.50 -6.97
N GLU A 220 -24.63 8.99 -7.96
CA GLU A 220 -24.99 7.57 -8.08
C GLU A 220 -24.15 6.84 -9.13
N ILE A 221 -23.79 5.59 -8.82
CA ILE A 221 -23.17 4.63 -9.75
C ILE A 221 -24.16 4.34 -10.90
N ILE A 222 -23.68 4.32 -12.15
CA ILE A 222 -24.53 4.10 -13.32
C ILE A 222 -24.81 2.60 -13.54
N HIS A 223 -23.79 1.76 -13.32
CA HIS A 223 -23.87 0.31 -13.56
C HIS A 223 -23.74 -0.51 -12.26
N ALA A 224 -24.63 -0.30 -11.30
CA ALA A 224 -24.59 -0.95 -9.98
C ALA A 224 -24.97 -2.45 -10.01
#